data_AF-A0A519YB08-F1
#
_entry.id   AF-A0A519YB08-F1
#
_cell.length_a   1.000
_cell.length_b   1.000
_cell.length_c   1.000
_cell.angle_alpha   90.00
_cell.angle_beta   90.00
_cell.angle_gamma   90.00
#
_symmetry.space_group_name_H-M   'P 1'
#
loop_
_entity.id
_entity.type
_entity.pdbx_description
1 polymer ?
#
loop_
_entity_poly.entity_id
_entity_poly.type
_entity_poly.pdbx_seq_one_letter_code
_entity_poly.pdbx_strand_id
1 'polypeptide(L)'
;MFAQAGQHYLDRDDDRLDGVSNSGTIFWDKYDRYMQFSAGLTANFGKAKDTDGDGVPDRKDKCPDTPAGVKVDEVGCPVDTDGDGVADYQDKCPDVKGLAALQGCPDSDGDGVADADDRCPNTPAGVKVDASGCPLDADGDKVPDYLDKCPNTPAGVQVDANGCPLDRDGDGVPDFQDRCPDRAGPASNKGCPEIKAEQK
;
A
#
# COMPACT_ATOMS: atom_id res chain seq x y z
N MET A 1 -2.73 -32.47 -39.56
CA MET A 1 -3.30 -33.72 -40.09
C MET A 1 -2.28 -34.31 -41.04
N PHE A 2 -2.03 -35.61 -40.96
CA PHE A 2 -1.20 -36.32 -41.92
C PHE A 2 -1.96 -37.52 -42.47
N ALA A 3 -1.69 -37.84 -43.72
CA ALA A 3 -2.15 -39.05 -44.37
C ALA A 3 -0.93 -39.72 -45.00
N GLN A 4 -0.78 -41.01 -44.75
CA GLN A 4 0.32 -41.80 -45.28
C GLN A 4 -0.24 -43.10 -45.86
N ALA A 5 0.11 -43.39 -47.11
CA ALA A 5 -0.20 -44.64 -47.77
C ALA A 5 1.09 -45.43 -47.95
N GLY A 6 1.11 -46.66 -47.45
CA GLY A 6 2.20 -47.60 -47.61
C GLY A 6 1.72 -48.85 -48.32
N GLN A 7 2.48 -49.33 -49.30
CA GLN A 7 2.28 -50.66 -49.83
C GLN A 7 3.12 -51.64 -49.00
N HIS A 8 2.48 -52.65 -48.44
CA HIS A 8 3.13 -53.66 -47.61
C HIS A 8 2.96 -55.05 -48.23
N TYR A 9 3.90 -55.93 -47.94
CA TYR A 9 3.88 -57.35 -48.29
C TYR A 9 4.10 -58.15 -47.01
N LEU A 10 3.41 -59.30 -46.89
CA LEU A 10 3.59 -60.20 -45.76
C LEU A 10 4.65 -61.24 -46.12
N ASP A 11 5.73 -61.32 -45.34
CA ASP A 11 6.82 -62.30 -45.51
C ASP A 11 6.45 -63.74 -45.06
N ARG A 12 5.19 -63.98 -44.68
CA ARG A 12 4.70 -65.29 -44.27
C ARG A 12 3.60 -65.76 -45.22
N ASP A 13 3.67 -67.04 -45.59
CA ASP A 13 2.65 -67.78 -46.35
C ASP A 13 1.36 -67.94 -45.50
N ASP A 14 0.64 -66.84 -45.23
CA ASP A 14 -0.57 -66.79 -44.40
C ASP A 14 -1.69 -66.05 -45.15
N ASP A 15 -2.70 -66.80 -45.59
CA ASP A 15 -3.82 -66.47 -46.50
C ASP A 15 -4.94 -65.62 -45.88
N ARG A 16 -4.62 -64.89 -44.81
CA ARG A 16 -5.64 -64.29 -43.93
C ARG A 16 -6.24 -62.98 -44.44
N LEU A 17 -5.79 -62.42 -45.56
CA LEU A 17 -6.27 -61.11 -46.02
C LEU A 17 -7.33 -61.17 -47.11
N ASP A 18 -7.27 -62.12 -48.04
CA ASP A 18 -8.26 -62.27 -49.13
C ASP A 18 -9.00 -63.62 -49.13
N GLY A 19 -8.55 -64.58 -48.30
CA GLY A 19 -9.22 -65.88 -48.12
C GLY A 19 -9.15 -66.81 -49.32
N VAL A 20 -8.23 -66.58 -50.27
CA VAL A 20 -8.05 -67.44 -51.45
C VAL A 20 -6.73 -68.22 -51.32
N SER A 21 -6.80 -69.56 -51.34
CA SER A 21 -5.60 -70.38 -51.33
C SER A 21 -4.82 -70.24 -52.64
N ASN A 22 -3.60 -69.70 -52.58
CA ASN A 22 -2.71 -69.56 -53.73
C ASN A 22 -2.26 -70.93 -54.24
N SER A 23 -2.97 -71.48 -55.23
CA SER A 23 -2.58 -72.69 -55.96
C SER A 23 -1.70 -72.40 -57.20
N GLY A 24 -1.22 -71.16 -57.34
CA GLY A 24 -0.39 -70.70 -58.45
C GLY A 24 1.10 -70.99 -58.25
N THR A 25 1.72 -71.64 -59.24
CA THR A 25 3.17 -71.97 -59.27
C THR A 25 4.07 -70.84 -59.77
N ILE A 26 3.57 -69.59 -59.78
CA ILE A 26 4.27 -68.40 -60.27
C ILE A 26 4.55 -67.44 -59.10
N PHE A 27 5.79 -66.96 -59.03
CA PHE A 27 6.36 -66.14 -57.94
C PHE A 27 5.53 -64.91 -57.53
N TRP A 28 4.69 -64.40 -58.44
CA TRP A 28 3.84 -63.22 -58.21
C TRP A 28 2.58 -63.50 -57.38
N ASP A 29 2.15 -64.76 -57.29
CA ASP A 29 0.94 -65.18 -56.56
C ASP A 29 1.28 -65.71 -55.15
N LYS A 30 2.52 -65.59 -54.68
CA LYS A 30 2.93 -66.17 -53.38
C LYS A 30 2.73 -65.23 -52.19
N TYR A 31 2.73 -63.92 -52.41
CA TYR A 31 2.75 -62.91 -51.34
C TYR A 31 1.57 -61.95 -51.46
N ASP A 32 0.72 -61.93 -50.44
CA ASP A 32 -0.40 -61.01 -50.36
C ASP A 32 0.11 -59.57 -50.23
N ARG A 33 -0.34 -58.69 -51.14
CA ARG A 33 -0.03 -57.26 -51.15
C ARG A 33 -1.22 -56.50 -50.61
N TYR A 34 -0.99 -55.62 -49.64
CA TYR A 34 -2.05 -54.75 -49.12
C TYR A 34 -1.61 -53.30 -49.06
N MET A 35 -2.61 -52.43 -49.23
CA MET A 35 -2.46 -50.99 -49.07
C MET A 35 -2.85 -50.63 -47.66
N GLN A 36 -1.92 -50.07 -46.90
CA GLN A 36 -2.19 -49.52 -45.58
C GLN A 36 -2.36 -48.01 -45.71
N PHE A 37 -3.54 -47.52 -45.36
CA PHE A 37 -3.83 -46.10 -45.25
C PHE A 37 -3.85 -45.70 -43.78
N SER A 38 -2.97 -44.79 -43.41
CA SER A 38 -2.88 -44.24 -42.06
C SER A 38 -3.26 -42.76 -42.13
N ALA A 39 -4.24 -42.34 -41.35
CA ALA A 39 -4.58 -40.93 -41.18
C ALA A 39 -4.44 -40.57 -39.71
N GLY A 40 -3.74 -39.47 -39.43
CA GLY A 40 -3.54 -38.97 -38.08
C GLY A 40 -3.93 -37.50 -37.95
N LEU A 41 -4.56 -37.19 -36.81
CA LEU A 41 -4.82 -35.83 -36.37
C LEU A 41 -3.69 -35.39 -35.46
N THR A 42 -3.10 -34.24 -35.76
CA THR A 42 -2.13 -33.57 -34.88
C THR A 42 -2.76 -32.26 -34.45
N ALA A 43 -2.91 -32.07 -33.14
CA ALA A 43 -3.38 -30.83 -32.55
C ALA A 43 -2.24 -30.24 -31.70
N ASN A 44 -1.88 -28.99 -31.98
CA ASN A 44 -0.95 -28.22 -31.17
C ASN A 44 -1.76 -27.22 -30.35
N PHE A 45 -1.78 -27.39 -29.04
CA PHE A 45 -2.41 -26.43 -28.14
C PHE A 45 -1.40 -25.33 -27.83
N GLY A 46 -1.62 -24.12 -28.34
CA GLY A 46 -0.83 -22.94 -27.99
C GLY A 46 -1.03 -22.56 -26.52
N LYS A 47 -0.07 -21.81 -25.95
CA LYS A 47 -0.29 -21.15 -24.66
C LYS A 47 -1.44 -20.17 -24.79
N ALA A 48 -2.27 -20.10 -23.75
CA ALA A 48 -3.31 -19.08 -23.70
C ALA A 48 -2.66 -17.69 -23.73
N LYS A 49 -3.32 -16.73 -24.39
CA LYS A 49 -2.85 -15.35 -24.43
C LYS A 49 -2.93 -14.77 -23.01
N ASP A 50 -1.86 -14.11 -22.63
CA ASP A 50 -1.62 -13.47 -21.34
C ASP A 50 -0.90 -12.17 -21.70
N THR A 51 -1.63 -11.05 -21.60
CA THR A 51 -1.26 -9.76 -22.19
C THR A 51 -0.27 -8.99 -21.32
N ASP A 52 -0.48 -9.00 -20.01
CA ASP A 52 0.36 -8.33 -19.01
C ASP A 52 1.43 -9.27 -18.44
N GLY A 53 1.30 -10.58 -18.65
CA GLY A 53 2.31 -11.57 -18.32
C GLY A 53 2.34 -11.91 -16.83
N ASP A 54 1.23 -11.72 -16.12
CA ASP A 54 1.09 -12.00 -14.69
C ASP A 54 0.92 -13.50 -14.38
N GLY A 55 0.71 -14.33 -15.41
CA GLY A 55 0.53 -15.77 -15.34
C GLY A 55 -0.94 -16.22 -15.39
N VAL A 56 -1.89 -15.28 -15.44
CA VAL A 56 -3.33 -15.52 -15.58
C VAL A 56 -3.75 -15.19 -17.02
N PRO A 57 -4.31 -16.14 -17.77
CA PRO A 57 -4.71 -15.86 -19.15
C PRO A 57 -5.80 -14.79 -19.24
N ASP A 58 -5.76 -13.94 -20.29
CA ASP A 58 -6.70 -12.84 -20.59
C ASP A 58 -8.19 -13.19 -20.39
N ARG A 59 -8.55 -14.46 -20.59
CA ARG A 59 -9.95 -14.94 -20.48
C ARG A 59 -10.44 -15.13 -19.05
N LYS A 60 -9.52 -15.27 -18.10
CA LYS A 60 -9.75 -15.46 -16.66
C LYS A 60 -9.32 -14.26 -15.85
N ASP A 61 -8.42 -13.47 -16.42
CA ASP A 61 -7.88 -12.27 -15.85
C ASP A 61 -8.94 -11.15 -15.78
N LYS A 62 -9.17 -10.67 -14.55
CA LYS A 62 -10.07 -9.55 -14.23
C LYS A 62 -9.31 -8.22 -14.15
N CYS A 63 -7.99 -8.25 -14.12
CA CYS A 63 -7.09 -7.13 -13.94
C CYS A 63 -6.01 -7.14 -15.05
N PRO A 64 -6.40 -6.86 -16.31
CA PRO A 64 -5.59 -7.07 -17.53
C PRO A 64 -4.36 -6.19 -17.72
N ASP A 65 -4.06 -5.35 -16.72
CA ASP A 65 -2.97 -4.37 -16.74
C ASP A 65 -2.10 -4.54 -15.47
N THR A 66 -2.00 -5.75 -14.92
CA THR A 66 -1.22 -6.00 -13.71
C THR A 66 0.28 -5.81 -13.99
N PRO A 67 1.01 -5.02 -13.18
CA PRO A 67 2.43 -4.81 -13.43
C PRO A 67 3.23 -6.10 -13.36
N ALA A 68 4.14 -6.30 -14.32
CA ALA A 68 4.98 -7.49 -14.38
C ALA A 68 5.77 -7.71 -13.08
N GLY A 69 5.70 -8.93 -12.54
CA GLY A 69 6.39 -9.33 -11.31
C GLY A 69 5.60 -9.07 -10.02
N VAL A 70 4.43 -8.44 -10.09
CA VAL A 70 3.48 -8.37 -8.97
C VAL A 70 2.86 -9.76 -8.74
N LYS A 71 2.65 -10.11 -7.46
CA LYS A 71 1.92 -11.33 -7.12
C LYS A 71 0.43 -11.10 -7.35
N VAL A 72 -0.19 -11.97 -8.11
CA VAL A 72 -1.63 -11.96 -8.40
C VAL A 72 -2.34 -13.16 -7.80
N ASP A 73 -3.63 -13.01 -7.60
CA ASP A 73 -4.54 -14.07 -7.19
C ASP A 73 -4.98 -14.95 -8.39
N GLU A 74 -5.91 -15.87 -8.15
CA GLU A 74 -6.39 -16.79 -9.20
C GLU A 74 -7.16 -16.10 -10.35
N VAL A 75 -7.53 -14.82 -10.18
CA VAL A 75 -8.27 -14.03 -11.16
C VAL A 75 -7.42 -12.92 -11.78
N GLY A 76 -6.09 -12.94 -11.59
CA GLY A 76 -5.15 -11.99 -12.20
C GLY A 76 -5.05 -10.64 -11.51
N CYS A 77 -5.69 -10.49 -10.34
CA CYS A 77 -5.66 -9.23 -9.61
C CYS A 77 -4.55 -9.22 -8.56
N PRO A 78 -3.88 -8.07 -8.33
CA PRO A 78 -2.89 -7.96 -7.28
C PRO A 78 -3.44 -8.37 -5.91
N VAL A 79 -2.62 -9.08 -5.15
CA VAL A 79 -3.00 -9.49 -3.79
C VAL A 79 -3.10 -8.27 -2.88
N ASP A 80 -4.16 -8.24 -2.09
CA ASP A 80 -4.46 -7.30 -1.02
C ASP A 80 -4.77 -8.14 0.23
N THR A 81 -3.76 -8.28 1.09
CA THR A 81 -3.73 -9.23 2.20
C THR A 81 -4.66 -8.80 3.33
N ASP A 82 -4.71 -7.51 3.64
CA ASP A 82 -5.56 -7.00 4.70
C ASP A 82 -6.96 -6.59 4.21
N GLY A 83 -7.14 -6.33 2.91
CA GLY A 83 -8.41 -5.98 2.31
C GLY A 83 -8.82 -4.53 2.57
N ASP A 84 -7.87 -3.59 2.57
CA ASP A 84 -8.12 -2.15 2.67
C ASP A 84 -8.29 -1.46 1.30
N GLY A 85 -8.01 -2.18 0.21
CA GLY A 85 -8.11 -1.71 -1.17
C GLY A 85 -6.79 -1.18 -1.76
N VAL A 86 -5.70 -1.19 -1.01
CA VAL A 86 -4.32 -0.96 -1.48
C VAL A 86 -3.64 -2.32 -1.61
N ALA A 87 -3.15 -2.65 -2.81
CA ALA A 87 -2.49 -3.93 -3.02
C ALA A 87 -1.15 -4.00 -2.26
N ASP A 88 -0.76 -5.20 -1.80
CA ASP A 88 0.44 -5.45 -0.96
C ASP A 88 1.74 -4.84 -1.49
N TYR A 89 1.87 -4.73 -2.82
CA TYR A 89 3.07 -4.19 -3.46
C TYR A 89 3.13 -2.66 -3.46
N GLN A 90 2.01 -1.99 -3.16
CA GLN A 90 1.86 -0.55 -2.98
C GLN A 90 1.60 -0.17 -1.52
N ASP A 91 1.24 -1.15 -0.70
CA ASP A 91 0.94 -0.99 0.70
C ASP A 91 2.21 -0.97 1.56
N LYS A 92 2.33 0.05 2.40
CA LYS A 92 3.40 0.17 3.40
C LYS A 92 3.11 -0.66 4.65
N CYS A 93 1.86 -1.00 4.89
CA CYS A 93 1.35 -1.74 6.04
C CYS A 93 0.49 -2.97 5.62
N PRO A 94 1.01 -3.95 4.86
CA PRO A 94 0.22 -5.00 4.18
C PRO A 94 -0.63 -5.94 5.06
N ASP A 95 -0.41 -5.92 6.37
CA ASP A 95 -1.08 -6.79 7.34
C ASP A 95 -2.15 -6.04 8.16
N VAL A 96 -2.26 -4.72 8.01
CA VAL A 96 -3.09 -3.86 8.86
C VAL A 96 -3.77 -2.78 8.03
N LYS A 97 -5.10 -2.93 7.92
CA LYS A 97 -5.93 -2.02 7.13
C LYS A 97 -5.65 -0.56 7.42
N GLY A 98 -5.46 0.21 6.36
CA GLY A 98 -5.26 1.64 6.47
C GLY A 98 -5.97 2.47 5.42
N LEU A 99 -5.45 3.67 5.24
CA LEU A 99 -5.99 4.65 4.31
C LEU A 99 -5.15 4.66 3.03
N ALA A 100 -5.82 4.66 1.87
CA ALA A 100 -5.14 4.80 0.58
C ALA A 100 -4.29 6.09 0.48
N ALA A 101 -4.72 7.17 1.16
CA ALA A 101 -3.96 8.41 1.24
C ALA A 101 -2.62 8.26 1.98
N LEU A 102 -2.52 7.26 2.86
CA LEU A 102 -1.35 6.93 3.68
C LEU A 102 -0.69 5.64 3.21
N GLN A 103 -0.91 5.26 1.94
CA GLN A 103 -0.33 4.06 1.32
C GLN A 103 -0.66 2.79 2.10
N GLY A 104 -1.92 2.65 2.52
CA GLY A 104 -2.43 1.47 3.22
C GLY A 104 -2.10 1.41 4.71
N CYS A 105 -1.47 2.45 5.27
CA CYS A 105 -1.21 2.51 6.72
C CYS A 105 -2.37 3.11 7.52
N PRO A 106 -2.60 2.64 8.75
CA PRO A 106 -3.62 3.18 9.65
C PRO A 106 -3.23 4.55 10.18
N ASP A 107 -4.25 5.34 10.50
CA ASP A 107 -4.20 6.65 11.16
C ASP A 107 -5.33 6.69 12.18
N SER A 108 -4.95 6.49 13.44
CA SER A 108 -5.86 6.22 14.56
C SER A 108 -6.57 7.46 15.07
N ASP A 109 -5.93 8.64 15.00
CA ASP A 109 -6.52 9.91 15.46
C ASP A 109 -7.03 10.81 14.32
N GLY A 110 -6.70 10.46 13.07
CA GLY A 110 -7.22 11.09 11.87
C GLY A 110 -6.58 12.44 11.58
N ASP A 111 -5.36 12.67 12.06
CA ASP A 111 -4.63 13.93 11.85
C ASP A 111 -3.93 14.00 10.48
N GLY A 112 -3.90 12.88 9.74
CA GLY A 112 -3.30 12.76 8.42
C GLY A 112 -1.87 12.25 8.42
N VAL A 113 -1.34 11.80 9.56
CA VAL A 113 -0.06 11.11 9.71
C VAL A 113 -0.31 9.67 10.12
N ALA A 114 0.38 8.72 9.49
CA ALA A 114 0.20 7.31 9.79
C ALA A 114 0.72 7.00 11.21
N ASP A 115 0.07 6.06 11.91
CA ASP A 115 0.40 5.67 13.30
C ASP A 115 1.88 5.32 13.51
N ALA A 116 2.54 4.79 12.48
CA ALA A 116 3.95 4.42 12.53
C ALA A 116 4.91 5.63 12.48
N ASP A 117 4.47 6.74 11.87
CA ASP A 117 5.23 7.97 11.68
C ASP A 117 4.79 9.09 12.67
N ASP A 118 3.67 8.90 13.36
CA ASP A 118 3.10 9.84 14.33
C ASP A 118 3.84 9.80 15.70
N ARG A 119 4.27 10.98 16.14
CA ARG A 119 4.96 11.19 17.43
C ARG A 119 4.02 11.68 18.53
N CYS A 120 2.84 12.17 18.17
CA CYS A 120 1.86 12.75 19.05
C CYS A 120 0.53 11.99 18.92
N PRO A 121 0.50 10.71 19.31
CA PRO A 121 -0.72 9.93 19.22
C PRO A 121 -1.81 10.60 20.05
N ASN A 122 -3.02 10.67 19.49
CA ASN A 122 -4.22 11.31 20.03
C ASN A 122 -4.30 12.83 19.78
N THR A 123 -3.79 13.30 18.65
CA THR A 123 -4.07 14.66 18.20
C THR A 123 -5.58 14.85 17.99
N PRO A 124 -6.21 15.89 18.58
CA PRO A 124 -7.63 16.11 18.40
C PRO A 124 -8.02 16.35 16.94
N ALA A 125 -9.12 15.75 16.49
CA ALA A 125 -9.61 15.88 15.13
C ALA A 125 -9.77 17.36 14.70
N GLY A 126 -9.20 17.70 13.54
CA GLY A 126 -9.25 19.04 12.96
C GLY A 126 -8.18 20.01 13.47
N VAL A 127 -7.34 19.61 14.43
CA VAL A 127 -6.11 20.33 14.77
C VAL A 127 -5.13 20.21 13.62
N LYS A 128 -4.43 21.30 13.30
CA LYS A 128 -3.35 21.26 12.31
C LYS A 128 -2.11 20.68 12.95
N VAL A 129 -1.51 19.71 12.28
CA VAL A 129 -0.29 19.04 12.71
C VAL A 129 0.87 19.33 11.77
N ASP A 130 2.08 19.11 12.28
CA ASP A 130 3.29 19.05 11.48
C ASP A 130 3.47 17.69 10.79
N ALA A 131 4.60 17.49 10.12
CA ALA A 131 4.92 16.25 9.41
C ALA A 131 5.13 15.04 10.35
N SER A 132 5.11 15.24 11.67
CA SER A 132 5.24 14.19 12.69
C SER A 132 3.97 13.95 13.50
N GLY A 133 2.82 14.49 13.07
CA GLY A 133 1.53 14.32 13.74
C GLY A 133 1.37 15.19 14.98
N CYS A 134 2.32 16.09 15.24
CA CYS A 134 2.26 16.93 16.43
C CYS A 134 1.55 18.26 16.16
N PRO A 135 0.68 18.73 17.08
CA PRO A 135 0.07 20.05 16.99
C PRO A 135 1.11 21.16 16.83
N LEU A 136 0.81 22.14 15.99
CA LEU A 136 1.67 23.30 15.79
C LEU A 136 1.82 24.12 17.07
N ASP A 137 3.04 24.60 17.31
CA ASP A 137 3.43 25.51 18.40
C ASP A 137 4.33 26.59 17.77
N ALA A 138 3.71 27.72 17.43
CA ALA A 138 4.31 28.75 16.57
C ALA A 138 5.36 29.61 17.30
N ASP A 139 5.18 29.85 18.61
CA ASP A 139 6.11 30.64 19.42
C ASP A 139 7.07 29.79 20.27
N GLY A 140 6.82 28.48 20.35
CA GLY A 140 7.71 27.50 20.96
C GLY A 140 7.64 27.49 22.49
N ASP A 141 6.54 27.95 23.06
CA ASP A 141 6.33 28.03 24.51
C ASP A 141 5.85 26.70 25.15
N LYS A 142 5.64 25.66 24.31
CA LYS A 142 5.14 24.31 24.62
C LYS A 142 3.64 24.23 24.84
N VAL A 143 2.88 25.26 24.52
CA VAL A 143 1.42 25.24 24.46
C VAL A 143 1.02 25.29 22.98
N PRO A 144 0.35 24.25 22.46
CA PRO A 144 -0.06 24.24 21.06
C PRO A 144 -0.93 25.44 20.68
N ASP A 145 -0.80 25.92 19.44
CA ASP A 145 -1.49 27.09 18.88
C ASP A 145 -3.01 27.07 19.11
N TYR A 146 -3.63 25.88 19.14
CA TYR A 146 -5.07 25.72 19.32
C TYR A 146 -5.54 25.85 20.78
N LEU A 147 -4.62 25.78 21.75
CA LEU A 147 -4.86 26.00 23.18
C LEU A 147 -4.25 27.32 23.67
N ASP A 148 -3.33 27.89 22.90
CA ASP A 148 -2.61 29.10 23.26
C ASP A 148 -3.49 30.37 23.09
N LYS A 149 -3.61 31.13 24.18
CA LYS A 149 -4.31 32.42 24.22
C LYS A 149 -3.39 33.60 23.97
N CYS A 150 -2.08 33.39 23.96
CA CYS A 150 -1.02 34.36 23.89
C CYS A 150 0.04 33.99 22.81
N PRO A 151 -0.33 34.01 21.50
CA PRO A 151 0.44 33.43 20.37
C PRO A 151 1.75 34.10 19.97
N ASN A 152 2.38 34.85 20.87
CA ASN A 152 3.65 35.54 20.67
C ASN A 152 4.44 35.63 21.98
N THR A 153 4.36 34.61 22.82
CA THR A 153 5.14 34.58 24.04
C THR A 153 6.64 34.54 23.69
N PRO A 154 7.46 35.45 24.25
CA PRO A 154 8.89 35.45 23.95
C PRO A 154 9.58 34.15 24.35
N ALA A 155 10.47 33.65 23.50
CA ALA A 155 11.21 32.41 23.75
C ALA A 155 11.91 32.41 25.12
N GLY A 156 11.68 31.37 25.90
CA GLY A 156 12.25 31.18 27.24
C GLY A 156 11.47 31.82 28.39
N VAL A 157 10.37 32.52 28.12
CA VAL A 157 9.43 32.98 29.15
C VAL A 157 8.64 31.79 29.69
N GLN A 158 8.40 31.76 30.99
CA GLN A 158 7.53 30.76 31.61
C GLN A 158 6.08 31.13 31.37
N VAL A 159 5.30 30.16 30.89
CA VAL A 159 3.87 30.31 30.58
C VAL A 159 3.00 29.43 31.46
N ASP A 160 1.74 29.83 31.58
CA ASP A 160 0.69 29.02 32.17
C ASP A 160 0.14 27.96 31.19
N ALA A 161 -0.89 27.23 31.59
CA ALA A 161 -1.52 26.22 30.75
C ALA A 161 -2.27 26.79 29.52
N ASN A 162 -2.36 28.11 29.39
CA ASN A 162 -2.97 28.80 28.26
C ASN A 162 -1.92 29.49 27.36
N GLY A 163 -0.62 29.23 27.56
CA GLY A 163 0.47 29.85 26.79
C GLY A 163 0.73 31.31 27.17
N CYS A 164 0.11 31.81 28.24
CA CYS A 164 0.29 33.21 28.65
C CYS A 164 1.41 33.34 29.68
N PRO A 165 2.25 34.40 29.60
CA PRO A 165 3.29 34.67 30.57
C PRO A 165 2.75 34.74 32.01
N LEU A 166 3.50 34.16 32.95
CA LEU A 166 3.13 34.23 34.37
C LEU A 166 3.12 35.68 34.87
N ASP A 167 2.10 36.01 35.66
CA ASP A 167 1.94 37.24 36.43
C ASP A 167 1.54 36.82 37.86
N ARG A 168 2.54 36.68 38.72
CA ARG A 168 2.37 36.06 40.05
C ARG A 168 1.58 36.93 41.03
N ASP A 169 1.68 38.25 40.92
CA ASP A 169 1.01 39.18 41.82
C ASP A 169 -0.26 39.81 41.21
N GLY A 170 -0.49 39.60 39.91
CA GLY A 170 -1.72 39.96 39.21
C GLY A 170 -1.84 41.46 38.96
N ASP A 171 -0.74 42.19 38.89
CA ASP A 171 -0.74 43.64 38.67
C ASP A 171 -0.85 44.05 37.18
N GLY A 172 -0.79 43.07 36.28
CA GLY A 172 -0.86 43.24 34.83
C GLY A 172 0.50 43.43 34.15
N VAL A 173 1.62 43.38 34.89
CA VAL A 173 2.98 43.31 34.38
C VAL A 173 3.49 41.87 34.53
N PRO A 174 3.73 41.15 33.43
CA PRO A 174 4.26 39.78 33.52
C PRO A 174 5.59 39.71 34.27
N ASP A 175 5.82 38.60 34.97
CA ASP A 175 7.00 38.34 35.82
C ASP A 175 8.33 38.64 35.12
N PHE A 176 8.43 38.37 33.82
CA PHE A 176 9.66 38.59 33.05
C PHE A 176 9.92 40.07 32.73
N GLN A 177 8.92 40.93 32.89
CA GLN A 177 8.99 42.38 32.74
C GLN A 177 8.86 43.12 34.08
N ASP A 178 8.47 42.41 35.14
CA ASP A 178 8.29 42.96 36.48
C ASP A 178 9.61 42.96 37.29
N ARG A 179 9.92 44.12 37.90
CA ARG A 179 11.04 44.25 38.84
C ARG A 179 10.70 43.74 40.24
N CYS A 180 9.43 43.60 40.56
CA CYS A 180 8.91 43.17 41.85
C CYS A 180 7.88 42.01 41.71
N PRO A 181 8.22 40.84 41.12
CA PRO A 181 7.26 39.78 40.69
C PRO A 181 6.34 39.14 41.74
N ASP A 182 6.44 39.56 43.00
CA ASP A 182 5.65 39.05 44.13
C ASP A 182 4.93 40.20 44.86
N ARG A 183 4.87 41.42 44.27
CA ARG A 183 4.32 42.62 44.89
C ARG A 183 3.77 43.60 43.85
N ALA A 184 2.44 43.59 43.74
CA ALA A 184 1.72 44.42 42.79
C ALA A 184 2.10 45.91 42.84
N GLY A 185 2.31 46.48 41.66
CA GLY A 185 2.58 47.88 41.42
C GLY A 185 2.09 48.34 40.04
N PRO A 186 2.24 49.63 39.72
CA PRO A 186 1.82 50.13 38.43
C PRO A 186 2.84 49.77 37.34
N ALA A 187 2.36 49.51 36.11
CA ALA A 187 3.19 49.34 34.93
C ALA A 187 4.14 50.53 34.68
N SER A 188 3.78 51.75 35.10
CA SER A 188 4.64 52.95 35.05
C SER A 188 5.96 52.78 35.81
N ASN A 189 5.99 51.93 36.85
CA ASN A 189 7.17 51.64 37.64
C ASN A 189 7.67 50.20 37.45
N LYS A 190 7.31 49.54 36.33
CA LYS A 190 7.68 48.14 36.05
C LYS A 190 7.29 47.20 37.20
N GLY A 191 6.00 47.24 37.57
CA GLY A 191 5.36 46.37 38.59
C GLY A 191 5.77 46.62 40.04
N CYS A 192 6.70 47.54 40.32
CA CYS A 192 7.07 47.84 41.71
C CYS A 192 6.16 48.88 42.37
N PRO A 193 5.77 48.70 43.64
CA PRO A 193 4.95 49.66 44.38
C PRO A 193 5.64 51.02 44.52
N GLU A 194 4.86 52.09 44.37
CA GLU A 194 5.35 53.44 44.60
C GLU A 194 5.53 53.69 46.10
N ILE A 195 6.75 54.07 46.51
CA ILE A 195 7.00 54.56 47.86
C ILE A 195 6.30 55.90 47.98
N LYS A 196 5.09 55.92 48.58
CA LYS A 196 4.48 57.16 49.02
C LYS A 196 5.42 57.76 50.05
N ALA A 197 6.13 58.82 49.68
CA ALA A 197 6.86 59.62 50.64
C ALA A 197 5.84 60.07 51.70
N GLU A 198 5.95 59.54 52.91
CA GLU A 198 5.18 60.03 54.05
C GLU A 198 5.41 61.54 54.12
N GLN A 199 4.33 62.30 53.95
CA GLN A 199 4.33 63.73 54.23
C GLN A 199 4.62 63.86 55.73
N LYS A 200 5.87 64.19 56.02
CA LYS A 200 6.37 64.47 57.36
C LYS A 200 5.72 65.72 57.95
#